data_AF-A0A7C0UEB7-F1
#
_entry.id   AF-A0A7C0UEB7-F1
#
_cell.length_a   1.000
_cell.length_b   1.000
_cell.length_c   1.000
_cell.angle_alpha   90.00
_cell.angle_beta   90.00
_cell.angle_gamma   90.00
#
_symmetry.space_group_name_H-M   'P 1'
#
loop_
_entity.id
_entity.type
_entity.pdbx_description
1 polymer ?
#
loop_
_entity_poly.entity_id
_entity_poly.type
_entity_poly.pdbx_seq_one_letter_code
_entity_poly.pdbx_strand_id
1 'polypeptide(L)'
;EMIHKEFHDVQILVPLVSGTGFTIDIPSYVHVIYDRTREVVACSEAAAAASGTVTLETALLGTPMVVFYKVSAITFFLARILVSVKFASLVNLLSDREVVREYIQKNATAENIFREIKKIISDNDYRQAMKTELQKVSEIMKDKTASPRVASIVGEMAGWNPINA
;
A
#
# COMPACT_ATOMS: atom_id res chain seq x y z
N GLU A 1 5.04 18.41 -7.10
CA GLU A 1 5.43 19.22 -8.28
C GLU A 1 5.19 18.55 -9.62
N MET A 2 5.88 17.45 -9.96
CA MET A 2 5.78 16.84 -11.30
C MET A 2 4.33 16.51 -11.71
N ILE A 3 3.56 15.91 -10.80
CA ILE A 3 2.13 15.61 -11.01
C ILE A 3 1.33 16.88 -11.30
N HIS A 4 1.45 17.90 -10.45
CA HIS A 4 0.70 19.15 -10.58
C HIS A 4 1.03 19.94 -11.86
N LYS A 5 2.28 19.84 -12.35
CA LYS A 5 2.71 20.47 -13.59
C LYS A 5 2.15 19.77 -14.84
N GLU A 6 2.00 18.45 -14.79
CA GLU A 6 1.53 17.65 -15.93
C GLU A 6 0.00 17.53 -15.97
N PHE A 7 -0.63 17.43 -14.79
CA PHE A 7 -2.06 17.20 -14.63
C PHE A 7 -2.67 18.33 -13.81
N HIS A 8 -3.26 19.31 -14.50
CA HIS A 8 -3.85 20.48 -13.86
C HIS A 8 -5.18 20.20 -13.15
N ASP A 9 -5.89 19.14 -13.56
CA ASP A 9 -7.19 18.75 -13.00
C ASP A 9 -7.08 17.70 -11.88
N VAL A 10 -5.85 17.30 -11.50
CA VAL A 10 -5.62 16.29 -10.46
C VAL A 10 -5.39 16.95 -9.11
N GLN A 11 -6.14 16.51 -8.11
CA GLN A 11 -5.93 16.88 -6.71
C GLN A 11 -4.89 15.97 -6.07
N ILE A 12 -3.95 16.56 -5.32
CA ILE A 12 -2.95 15.83 -4.56
C ILE A 12 -3.37 15.80 -3.10
N LEU A 13 -3.71 14.61 -2.61
CA LEU A 13 -4.15 14.39 -1.23
C LEU A 13 -3.04 13.68 -0.45
N VAL A 14 -2.76 14.14 0.77
CA VAL A 14 -1.87 13.45 1.71
C VAL A 14 -2.64 13.15 2.99
N PRO A 15 -3.02 11.88 3.22
CA PRO A 15 -3.63 11.50 4.47
C PRO A 15 -2.59 11.42 5.59
N LEU A 16 -2.91 11.99 6.74
CA LEU A 16 -2.09 11.96 7.96
C LEU A 16 -2.91 11.51 9.17
N VAL A 17 -2.23 11.10 10.24
CA VAL A 17 -2.84 10.82 11.53
C VAL A 17 -2.73 12.05 12.44
N SER A 18 -3.75 12.32 13.24
CA SER A 18 -3.71 13.43 14.21
C SER A 18 -2.45 13.39 15.08
N GLY A 19 -1.84 14.56 15.27
CA GLY A 19 -0.57 14.70 15.98
C GLY A 19 0.67 14.45 15.13
N THR A 20 0.51 14.09 13.85
CA THR A 20 1.60 14.10 12.86
C THR A 20 1.53 15.32 11.97
N GLY A 21 2.61 15.63 11.26
CA GLY A 21 2.68 16.77 10.38
C GLY A 21 3.94 16.76 9.54
N PHE A 22 4.03 17.73 8.63
CA PHE A 22 5.22 17.94 7.84
C PHE A 22 6.17 18.89 8.56
N THR A 23 7.47 18.60 8.43
CA THR A 23 8.54 19.52 8.87
C THR A 23 8.94 20.51 7.77
N ILE A 24 8.33 20.40 6.59
CA ILE A 24 8.58 21.21 5.40
C ILE A 24 7.34 22.01 5.05
N ASP A 25 7.53 23.15 4.39
CA ASP A 25 6.41 23.89 3.81
C ASP A 25 5.80 23.11 2.65
N ILE A 26 4.48 23.06 2.61
CA ILE A 26 3.74 22.25 1.64
C ILE A 26 3.11 23.18 0.63
N PRO A 27 3.25 22.90 -0.68
CA PRO A 27 2.58 23.70 -1.70
C PRO A 27 1.06 23.74 -1.52
N SER A 28 0.44 24.87 -1.86
CA SER A 28 -1.01 25.10 -1.71
C SER A 28 -1.91 24.14 -2.49
N TYR A 29 -1.37 23.50 -3.53
CA TYR A 29 -2.08 22.49 -4.34
C TYR A 29 -2.10 21.09 -3.70
N VAL A 30 -1.49 20.92 -2.52
CA VAL A 30 -1.52 19.67 -1.76
C VAL A 30 -2.50 19.83 -0.59
N HIS A 31 -3.48 18.94 -0.51
CA HIS A 31 -4.45 18.93 0.57
C HIS A 31 -4.09 17.85 1.59
N VAL A 32 -3.84 18.28 2.82
CA VAL A 32 -3.59 17.38 3.95
C VAL A 32 -4.93 17.04 4.61
N ILE A 33 -5.20 15.75 4.78
CA ILE A 33 -6.46 15.26 5.36
C ILE A 33 -6.12 14.37 6.56
N TYR A 34 -6.65 14.69 7.73
CA TYR A 34 -6.36 13.95 8.96
C TYR A 34 -7.39 12.85 9.24
N ASP A 35 -6.90 11.69 9.69
CA ASP A 35 -7.69 10.56 10.21
C ASP A 35 -8.74 9.98 9.25
N ARG A 36 -8.55 10.21 7.94
CA ARG A 36 -9.45 9.75 6.86
C ARG A 36 -8.69 9.02 5.75
N THR A 37 -7.63 8.29 6.12
CA THR A 37 -6.74 7.60 5.16
C THR A 37 -7.50 6.67 4.23
N ARG A 38 -8.43 5.88 4.77
CA ARG A 38 -9.19 4.90 3.96
C ARG A 38 -10.08 5.58 2.94
N GLU A 39 -10.74 6.66 3.32
CA GLU A 39 -11.62 7.43 2.43
C GLU A 39 -10.82 8.10 1.31
N VAL A 40 -9.69 8.74 1.67
CA VAL A 40 -8.78 9.36 0.70
C VAL A 40 -8.27 8.34 -0.31
N VAL A 41 -7.83 7.17 0.16
CA VAL A 41 -7.34 6.11 -0.73
C VAL A 41 -8.49 5.56 -1.59
N ALA A 42 -9.68 5.33 -1.03
CA ALA A 42 -10.81 4.76 -1.75
C ALA A 42 -11.33 5.67 -2.89
N CYS A 43 -11.23 6.99 -2.75
CA CYS A 43 -11.65 7.93 -3.78
C CYS A 43 -10.52 8.31 -4.76
N SER A 44 -9.31 7.78 -4.58
CA SER A 44 -8.15 8.11 -5.42
C SER A 44 -8.10 7.24 -6.69
N GLU A 45 -7.66 7.83 -7.80
CA GLU A 45 -7.41 7.09 -9.05
C GLU A 45 -6.08 6.31 -9.02
N ALA A 46 -5.11 6.83 -8.27
CA ALA A 46 -3.79 6.27 -8.08
C ALA A 46 -3.29 6.60 -6.67
N ALA A 47 -2.57 5.66 -6.05
CA ALA A 47 -1.93 5.86 -4.75
C ALA A 47 -0.41 5.65 -4.84
N ALA A 48 0.35 6.42 -4.08
CA ALA A 48 1.76 6.16 -3.82
C ALA A 48 1.89 5.70 -2.36
N ALA A 49 2.21 4.43 -2.15
CA ALA A 49 2.18 3.80 -0.84
C ALA A 49 3.58 3.37 -0.38
N ALA A 50 3.90 3.58 0.89
CA ALA A 50 5.07 2.98 1.50
C ALA A 50 4.88 1.46 1.65
N SER A 51 5.95 0.67 1.51
CA SER A 51 5.91 -0.79 1.79
C SER A 51 5.49 -1.03 3.25
N GLY A 52 4.29 -1.62 3.43
CA GLY A 52 3.68 -1.82 4.75
C GLY A 52 2.21 -2.28 4.64
N THR A 53 1.51 -2.30 5.77
CA THR A 53 0.08 -2.70 5.85
C THR A 53 -0.82 -1.85 4.96
N VAL A 54 -0.45 -0.58 4.74
CA VAL A 54 -1.13 0.34 3.83
C VAL A 54 -1.24 -0.21 2.40
N THR A 55 -0.28 -1.03 1.95
CA THR A 55 -0.33 -1.66 0.61
C THR A 55 -1.48 -2.65 0.49
N LEU A 56 -1.73 -3.44 1.54
CA LEU A 56 -2.84 -4.38 1.55
C LEU A 56 -4.17 -3.65 1.70
N GLU A 57 -4.27 -2.67 2.59
CA GLU A 57 -5.49 -1.85 2.73
C GLU A 57 -5.85 -1.13 1.42
N THR A 58 -4.86 -0.57 0.72
CA THR A 58 -5.02 0.07 -0.58
C THR A 58 -5.52 -0.94 -1.64
N ALA A 59 -4.98 -2.17 -1.63
CA ALA A 59 -5.44 -3.22 -2.53
C ALA A 59 -6.88 -3.65 -2.24
N LEU A 60 -7.26 -3.76 -0.96
CA LEU A 60 -8.62 -4.10 -0.54
C LEU A 60 -9.64 -3.00 -0.89
N LEU A 61 -9.20 -1.76 -1.00
CA LEU A 61 -10.00 -0.65 -1.51
C LEU A 61 -10.06 -0.63 -3.05
N GLY A 62 -9.29 -1.47 -3.73
CA GLY A 62 -9.26 -1.55 -5.18
C GLY A 62 -8.53 -0.38 -5.86
N THR A 63 -7.74 0.38 -5.10
CA THR A 63 -7.04 1.56 -5.60
C THR A 63 -5.71 1.17 -6.23
N PRO A 64 -5.50 1.42 -7.54
CA PRO A 64 -4.21 1.23 -8.20
C PRO A 64 -3.08 1.95 -7.47
N MET A 65 -1.91 1.34 -7.35
CA MET A 65 -0.82 1.93 -6.57
C MET A 65 0.57 1.64 -7.12
N VAL A 66 1.49 2.53 -6.78
CA VAL A 66 2.93 2.28 -6.80
C VAL A 66 3.42 2.11 -5.36
N VAL A 67 4.28 1.13 -5.13
CA VAL A 67 4.89 0.88 -3.83
C VAL A 67 6.33 1.38 -3.85
N PHE A 68 6.72 2.11 -2.82
CA PHE A 68 8.10 2.52 -2.66
C PHE A 68 8.57 2.35 -1.21
N TYR A 69 9.87 2.14 -1.03
CA TYR A 69 10.42 2.06 0.31
C TYR A 69 11.89 2.46 0.35
N LYS A 70 12.23 3.26 1.36
CA LYS A 70 13.60 3.72 1.62
C LYS A 70 13.90 3.68 3.11
N VAL A 71 14.84 2.83 3.50
CA VAL A 71 15.36 2.71 4.87
C VAL A 71 16.87 2.88 4.89
N SER A 72 17.44 3.03 6.08
CA SER A 72 18.90 3.08 6.24
C SER A 72 19.57 1.89 5.53
N ALA A 73 20.71 2.14 4.88
CA ALA A 73 21.40 1.10 4.12
C ALA A 73 21.78 -0.11 4.98
N ILE A 74 22.12 0.13 6.26
CA ILE A 74 22.45 -0.91 7.24
C ILE A 74 21.20 -1.74 7.56
N THR A 75 20.08 -1.09 7.87
CA THR A 75 18.79 -1.79 8.12
C THR A 75 18.38 -2.65 6.94
N PHE A 76 18.52 -2.13 5.72
CA PHE A 76 18.19 -2.88 4.51
C PHE A 76 19.10 -4.09 4.28
N PHE A 77 20.41 -3.92 4.48
CA PHE A 77 21.38 -4.99 4.32
C PHE A 77 21.13 -6.13 5.31
N LEU A 78 20.89 -5.80 6.58
CA LEU A 78 20.53 -6.80 7.60
C LEU A 78 19.21 -7.48 7.29
N ALA A 79 18.18 -6.72 6.89
CA ALA A 79 16.88 -7.29 6.52
C ALA A 79 16.99 -8.26 5.34
N ARG A 80 17.81 -7.95 4.33
CA ARG A 80 18.04 -8.85 3.18
C ARG A 80 18.80 -10.13 3.53
N ILE A 81 19.68 -10.10 4.54
CA ILE A 81 20.40 -11.29 5.00
C ILE A 81 19.45 -12.20 5.81
N LEU A 82 18.56 -11.60 6.60
CA LEU A 82 17.67 -12.33 7.49
C LEU A 82 16.38 -12.81 6.82
N VAL A 83 15.93 -12.13 5.75
CA VAL A 83 14.63 -12.39 5.12
C VAL A 83 14.81 -12.59 3.61
N SER A 84 14.51 -13.80 3.13
CA SER A 84 14.47 -14.13 1.71
C SER A 84 13.05 -13.99 1.18
N VAL A 85 12.63 -12.76 0.87
CA VAL A 85 11.33 -12.48 0.24
C VAL A 85 11.53 -11.95 -1.18
N LYS A 86 10.76 -12.50 -2.12
CA LYS A 86 10.78 -12.15 -3.55
C LYS A 86 10.22 -10.76 -3.82
N PHE A 87 9.27 -10.31 -2.99
CA PHE A 87 8.59 -9.03 -3.07
C PHE A 87 8.52 -8.35 -1.71
N ALA A 88 8.48 -7.02 -1.69
CA ALA A 88 8.36 -6.21 -0.48
C ALA A 88 6.90 -5.87 -0.14
N SER A 89 5.99 -5.81 -1.12
CA SER A 89 4.57 -5.57 -0.86
C SER A 89 3.80 -6.86 -0.59
N LEU A 90 2.80 -6.78 0.29
CA LEU A 90 1.91 -7.91 0.53
C LEU A 90 1.10 -8.27 -0.72
N VAL A 91 0.80 -7.29 -1.56
CA VAL A 91 0.07 -7.47 -2.83
C VAL A 91 0.82 -8.44 -3.73
N ASN A 92 2.09 -8.15 -4.04
CA ASN A 92 2.88 -8.99 -4.93
C ASN A 92 3.24 -10.34 -4.30
N LEU A 93 3.44 -10.39 -2.97
CA LEU A 93 3.63 -11.65 -2.24
C LEU A 93 2.42 -12.57 -2.36
N LEU A 94 1.21 -12.04 -2.16
CA LEU A 94 -0.04 -12.82 -2.27
C LEU A 94 -0.34 -13.24 -3.71
N SER A 95 0.09 -12.45 -4.70
CA SER A 95 -0.07 -12.77 -6.13
C SER A 95 1.05 -13.63 -6.72
N ASP A 96 2.15 -13.86 -5.99
CA ASP A 96 3.41 -14.45 -6.45
C ASP A 96 3.96 -13.86 -7.78
N ARG A 97 3.60 -12.61 -8.07
CA ARG A 97 4.04 -11.87 -9.25
C ARG A 97 3.95 -10.38 -9.00
N GLU A 98 4.60 -9.62 -9.86
CA GLU A 98 4.55 -8.16 -9.81
C GLU A 98 3.22 -7.64 -10.39
N VAL A 99 2.26 -7.38 -9.51
CA VAL A 99 0.98 -6.70 -9.80
C VAL A 99 1.14 -5.18 -9.69
N VAL A 100 1.85 -4.73 -8.65
CA VAL A 100 2.18 -3.32 -8.41
C VAL A 100 3.67 -3.11 -8.55
N ARG A 101 4.10 -1.99 -9.14
CA ARG A 101 5.53 -1.67 -9.22
C ARG A 101 6.08 -1.39 -7.83
N GLU A 102 7.24 -2.00 -7.54
CA GLU A 102 7.97 -1.81 -6.29
C GLU A 102 9.31 -1.11 -6.54
N TYR A 103 9.45 0.09 -5.99
CA TYR A 103 10.68 0.86 -6.05
C TYR A 103 11.38 0.87 -4.68
N ILE A 104 12.49 0.13 -4.59
CA ILE A 104 13.19 -0.09 -3.32
C ILE A 104 14.57 0.60 -3.32
N GLN A 105 14.90 1.25 -2.21
CA GLN A 105 16.18 1.93 -1.96
C GLN A 105 16.55 2.93 -3.06
N LYS A 106 17.54 2.61 -3.91
CA LYS A 106 18.03 3.50 -4.98
C LYS A 106 16.99 3.72 -6.08
N ASN A 107 16.06 2.78 -6.25
CA ASN A 107 15.01 2.88 -7.26
C ASN A 107 13.81 3.72 -6.78
N ALA A 108 13.68 3.96 -5.47
CA ALA A 108 12.65 4.80 -4.86
C ALA A 108 12.92 6.30 -5.10
N THR A 109 12.96 6.70 -6.37
CA THR A 109 13.17 8.09 -6.81
C THR A 109 11.85 8.74 -7.20
N ALA A 110 11.81 10.07 -7.12
CA ALA A 110 10.63 10.85 -7.49
C ALA A 110 10.23 10.60 -8.96
N GLU A 111 11.20 10.45 -9.86
CA GLU A 111 10.98 10.24 -11.29
C GLU A 111 10.35 8.88 -11.57
N ASN A 112 10.79 7.83 -10.89
CA ASN A 112 10.23 6.49 -11.05
C ASN A 112 8.81 6.42 -10.51
N ILE A 113 8.58 6.97 -9.31
CA ILE A 113 7.24 7.06 -8.71
C ILE A 113 6.31 7.88 -9.60
N PHE A 114 6.77 9.04 -10.09
CA PHE A 114 5.99 9.87 -11.00
C PHE A 114 5.64 9.15 -12.30
N ARG A 115 6.61 8.48 -12.92
CA ARG A 115 6.37 7.75 -14.19
C ARG A 115 5.29 6.69 -14.02
N GLU A 116 5.29 5.99 -12.88
CA GLU A 116 4.31 4.96 -12.60
C GLU A 116 2.93 5.57 -12.31
N ILE A 117 2.85 6.59 -11.45
CA ILE A 117 1.59 7.31 -11.20
C ILE A 117 1.01 7.88 -12.49
N LYS A 118 1.85 8.50 -13.33
CA LYS A 118 1.45 9.01 -14.65
C LYS A 118 0.85 7.90 -15.50
N LYS A 119 1.48 6.73 -15.54
CA LYS A 119 0.96 5.58 -16.28
C LYS A 119 -0.40 5.12 -15.74
N ILE A 120 -0.54 5.00 -14.43
CA ILE A 120 -1.81 4.63 -13.78
C ILE A 120 -2.93 5.64 -14.11
N ILE A 121 -2.62 6.94 -14.15
CA ILE A 121 -3.61 7.99 -14.45
C ILE A 121 -3.94 8.05 -15.95
N SER A 122 -2.95 7.98 -16.83
CA SER A 122 -3.14 8.22 -18.27
C SER A 122 -3.52 6.99 -19.09
N ASP A 123 -3.18 5.78 -18.63
CA ASP A 123 -3.41 4.53 -19.37
C ASP A 123 -4.55 3.73 -18.71
N ASN A 124 -5.74 3.79 -19.32
CA ASN A 124 -6.94 3.16 -18.77
C ASN A 124 -6.84 1.63 -18.76
N ASP A 125 -6.25 1.04 -19.79
CA ASP A 125 -6.11 -0.42 -19.89
C ASP A 125 -5.13 -0.93 -18.83
N TYR A 126 -4.00 -0.22 -18.65
CA TYR A 126 -3.05 -0.52 -17.58
C TYR A 126 -3.69 -0.43 -16.20
N ARG A 127 -4.44 0.66 -15.95
CA ARG A 127 -5.17 0.86 -14.69
C ARG A 127 -6.20 -0.23 -14.44
N GLN A 128 -6.99 -0.60 -15.45
CA GLN A 128 -8.04 -1.60 -15.32
C GLN A 128 -7.47 -3.01 -15.14
N ALA A 129 -6.36 -3.32 -15.80
CA ALA A 129 -5.63 -4.56 -15.57
C ALA A 129 -5.14 -4.65 -14.12
N MET A 130 -4.55 -3.58 -13.58
CA MET A 130 -4.13 -3.54 -12.18
C MET A 130 -5.31 -3.72 -11.22
N LYS A 131 -6.44 -3.02 -11.44
CA LYS A 131 -7.66 -3.18 -10.62
C LYS A 131 -8.17 -4.62 -10.59
N THR A 132 -8.17 -5.29 -11.74
CA THR A 132 -8.57 -6.71 -11.84
C THR A 132 -7.69 -7.60 -10.97
N GLU A 133 -6.39 -7.33 -10.91
CA GLU A 133 -5.47 -8.10 -10.06
C GLU A 133 -5.63 -7.77 -8.57
N LEU A 134 -5.88 -6.51 -8.22
CA LEU A 134 -6.17 -6.12 -6.83
C LEU A 134 -7.48 -6.76 -6.32
N GLN A 135 -8.47 -6.98 -7.19
CA GLN A 135 -9.68 -7.72 -6.84
C GLN A 135 -9.37 -9.16 -6.46
N LYS A 136 -8.49 -9.85 -7.19
CA LYS A 136 -8.06 -11.22 -6.83
C LYS A 136 -7.35 -11.25 -5.47
N VAL A 137 -6.54 -10.25 -5.16
CA VAL A 137 -5.93 -10.12 -3.81
C VAL A 137 -7.01 -9.95 -2.75
N SER A 138 -8.07 -9.19 -3.04
CA SER A 138 -9.20 -9.02 -2.13
C SER A 138 -9.98 -10.32 -1.91
N GLU A 139 -10.17 -11.12 -2.96
CA GLU A 139 -10.79 -12.44 -2.88
C GLU A 139 -10.00 -13.40 -1.99
N ILE A 140 -8.67 -13.39 -2.07
CA ILE A 140 -7.80 -14.19 -1.18
C ILE A 140 -8.06 -13.83 0.30
N MET A 141 -8.40 -12.58 0.60
CA MET A 141 -8.55 -12.09 1.96
C MET A 141 -9.99 -12.17 2.50
N LYS A 142 -11.00 -12.34 1.64
CA LYS A 142 -12.43 -12.15 1.94
C LYS A 142 -12.94 -12.90 3.19
N ASP A 143 -12.50 -14.14 3.38
CA ASP A 143 -12.98 -15.00 4.47
C ASP A 143 -11.94 -15.20 5.60
N LYS A 144 -10.85 -14.43 5.57
CA LYS A 144 -9.78 -14.55 6.56
C LYS A 144 -10.04 -13.60 7.73
N THR A 145 -10.41 -14.15 8.89
CA THR A 145 -10.53 -13.39 10.14
C THR A 145 -9.41 -13.78 11.11
N ALA A 146 -8.51 -12.84 11.40
CA ALA A 146 -7.36 -13.10 12.26
C ALA A 146 -7.78 -13.28 13.72
N SER A 147 -8.62 -12.39 14.25
CA SER A 147 -8.97 -12.38 15.68
C SER A 147 -9.65 -13.67 16.17
N PRO A 148 -10.70 -14.19 15.50
CA PRO A 148 -11.34 -15.45 15.93
C PRO A 148 -10.39 -16.64 15.82
N ARG A 149 -9.57 -16.69 14.77
CA ARG A 149 -8.57 -17.75 14.58
C ARG A 149 -7.52 -17.74 15.69
N VAL A 150 -6.98 -16.57 16.02
CA VAL A 150 -6.00 -16.43 17.10
C VAL A 150 -6.63 -16.77 18.45
N ALA A 151 -7.88 -16.34 18.70
CA ALA A 151 -8.60 -16.70 19.92
C ALA A 151 -8.80 -18.22 20.05
N SER A 152 -9.13 -18.94 18.97
CA SER A 152 -9.21 -20.41 18.95
C SER A 152 -7.88 -21.06 19.34
N ILE A 153 -6.78 -20.60 18.73
CA ILE A 153 -5.44 -21.13 19.01
C ILE A 153 -5.07 -20.92 20.48
N VAL A 154 -5.30 -19.72 21.03
CA VAL A 154 -5.03 -19.44 22.44
C VAL A 154 -5.92 -20.27 23.37
N GLY A 155 -7.20 -20.45 23.01
CA GLY A 155 -8.13 -21.32 23.74
C GLY A 155 -7.63 -22.75 23.80
N GLU A 156 -7.26 -23.34 22.66
CA GLU A 156 -6.69 -24.68 22.56
C GLU A 156 -5.41 -24.82 23.41
N MET A 157 -4.50 -23.85 23.34
CA MET A 157 -3.27 -23.83 24.14
C MET A 157 -3.54 -23.73 25.65
N ALA A 158 -4.62 -23.06 26.05
CA ALA A 158 -5.05 -22.94 27.44
C ALA A 158 -5.89 -24.14 27.92
N GLY A 159 -6.15 -25.14 27.06
CA GLY A 159 -7.00 -26.30 27.38
C GLY A 159 -8.50 -26.02 27.30
N TRP A 160 -8.91 -24.88 26.73
CA TRP A 160 -10.30 -24.56 26.47
C TRP A 160 -10.75 -25.21 25.16
N ASN A 161 -11.70 -26.14 25.25
CA ASN A 161 -12.22 -26.88 24.10
C ASN A 161 -13.68 -26.46 23.85
N PRO A 162 -14.00 -25.76 22.75
CA PRO A 162 -15.35 -25.22 22.52
C PRO A 162 -16.42 -26.30 22.27
N ILE A 163 -16.03 -27.58 22.16
CA ILE A 163 -16.95 -28.73 21.99
C ILE A 163 -17.71 -29.06 23.31
N ASN A 164 -17.30 -28.49 24.44
CA ASN A 164 -17.93 -28.72 25.76
C ASN A 164 -18.77 -27.54 26.28
N ALA A 165 -19.14 -26.57 25.43
CA ALA A 165 -19.98 -25.43 25.80
C ALA A 165 -21.28 -25.38 24.99
#